data_AF-A0AAW5ED52-F1
#
_entry.id   AF-A0AAW5ED52-F1
#
_cell.length_a   1.000
_cell.length_b   1.000
_cell.length_c   1.000
_cell.angle_alpha   90.00
_cell.angle_beta   90.00
_cell.angle_gamma   90.00
#
_symmetry.space_group_name_H-M   'P 1'
#
loop_
_entity.id
_entity.type
_entity.pdbx_description
1 polymer ?
#
loop_
_entity_poly.entity_id
_entity_poly.type
_entity_poly.pdbx_seq_one_letter_code
_entity_poly.pdbx_strand_id
1 'polypeptide(L)'
;MLDKDKAREELERILDGIEYRVYDQESDGLIARWWEAAKEWLGEILADIFPSFETASNAAGPLLIMIGIIVIGLLGVVTYLLIRNGRRSRRFRDNKPLASMKESNWSYQRHLAEANKLETLEEYSQSTRHMFLALLLYFHEREWLEARIWKTNWEYYDELRRVNREWAEQFYYLALLFDEVTYGERTIKKDEYMQFRTDAMRWLDPQNDTNII
;
A
#
# COMPACT_ATOMS: atom_id res chain seq x y z
N MET A 1 -57.54 -5.77 7.58
CA MET A 1 -56.90 -6.61 6.57
C MET A 1 -56.37 -5.67 5.49
N LEU A 2 -55.05 -5.60 5.31
CA LEU A 2 -54.48 -4.79 4.24
C LEU A 2 -54.86 -5.43 2.90
N ASP A 3 -55.46 -4.63 2.04
CA ASP A 3 -55.82 -5.00 0.68
C ASP A 3 -54.53 -5.12 -0.15
N LYS A 4 -54.22 -6.34 -0.58
CA LYS A 4 -52.95 -6.65 -1.25
C LYS A 4 -52.77 -5.85 -2.54
N ASP A 5 -53.86 -5.55 -3.23
CA ASP A 5 -53.82 -4.87 -4.51
C ASP A 5 -53.48 -3.38 -4.32
N LYS A 6 -54.05 -2.75 -3.29
CA LYS A 6 -53.70 -1.36 -2.92
C LYS A 6 -52.27 -1.23 -2.42
N ALA A 7 -51.79 -2.20 -1.64
CA ALA A 7 -50.40 -2.21 -1.19
C ALA A 7 -49.42 -2.32 -2.36
N ARG A 8 -49.79 -3.06 -3.42
CA ARG A 8 -48.98 -3.23 -4.63
C ARG A 8 -48.95 -1.96 -5.47
N GLU A 9 -50.09 -1.31 -5.67
CA GLU A 9 -50.18 -0.02 -6.36
C GLU A 9 -49.38 1.08 -5.65
N GLU A 10 -49.44 1.09 -4.32
CA GLU A 10 -48.71 2.07 -3.51
C GLU A 10 -47.20 1.83 -3.54
N LEU A 11 -46.77 0.56 -3.53
CA LEU A 11 -45.37 0.17 -3.73
C LEU A 11 -44.87 0.57 -5.13
N GLU A 12 -45.66 0.33 -6.17
CA GLU A 12 -45.31 0.66 -7.56
C GLU A 12 -45.12 2.18 -7.71
N ARG A 13 -46.01 2.98 -7.13
CA ARG A 13 -45.90 4.45 -7.09
C ARG A 13 -44.67 4.95 -6.32
N ILE A 14 -44.27 4.28 -5.23
CA ILE A 14 -43.08 4.65 -4.44
C ILE A 14 -41.80 4.31 -5.22
N LEU A 15 -41.77 3.14 -5.86
CA LEU A 15 -40.63 2.69 -6.66
C LEU A 15 -40.43 3.51 -7.94
N ASP A 16 -41.50 4.06 -8.50
CA ASP A 16 -41.44 4.87 -9.73
C ASP A 16 -41.01 6.34 -9.46
N GLY A 17 -40.77 6.70 -8.18
CA GLY A 17 -40.31 8.00 -7.73
C GLY A 17 -38.85 8.31 -8.08
N ILE A 18 -38.54 9.61 -8.22
CA ILE A 18 -37.20 10.11 -8.61
C ILE A 18 -36.09 9.61 -7.69
N GLU A 19 -36.38 9.41 -6.40
CA GLU A 19 -35.42 8.90 -5.39
C GLU A 19 -34.95 7.46 -5.66
N TYR A 20 -35.78 6.63 -6.31
CA TYR A 20 -35.48 5.21 -6.60
C TYR A 20 -34.97 4.99 -8.04
N ARG A 21 -35.22 5.91 -8.97
CA ARG A 21 -34.68 5.86 -10.34
C ARG A 21 -33.20 6.20 -10.45
N VAL A 22 -32.54 6.62 -9.37
CA VAL A 22 -31.09 6.91 -9.35
C VAL A 22 -30.26 5.65 -9.64
N TYR A 23 -30.80 4.45 -9.40
CA TYR A 23 -30.14 3.17 -9.71
C TYR A 23 -30.46 2.60 -11.10
N ASP A 24 -31.52 3.05 -11.76
CA ASP A 24 -31.93 2.59 -13.11
C ASP A 24 -31.37 3.46 -14.23
N GLN A 25 -30.67 4.55 -13.90
CA GLN A 25 -29.78 5.19 -14.86
C GLN A 25 -28.50 4.38 -14.95
N GLU A 26 -28.52 3.47 -15.93
CA GLU A 26 -27.38 2.91 -16.64
C GLU A 26 -26.19 3.88 -16.56
N SER A 27 -25.31 3.63 -15.59
CA SER A 27 -24.14 4.45 -15.35
C SER A 27 -23.13 4.16 -16.46
N ASP A 28 -23.36 4.76 -17.62
CA ASP A 28 -22.45 4.90 -18.75
C ASP A 28 -21.25 5.82 -18.40
N GLY A 29 -20.79 5.74 -17.15
CA GLY A 29 -19.82 6.61 -16.55
C GLY A 29 -18.47 5.93 -16.49
N LEU A 30 -17.70 6.05 -17.58
CA LEU A 30 -16.25 5.76 -17.66
C LEU A 30 -15.82 4.31 -17.37
N ILE A 31 -16.17 3.71 -16.24
CA ILE A 31 -15.82 2.35 -15.84
C ILE A 31 -16.32 1.33 -16.86
N ALA A 32 -17.56 1.47 -17.34
CA ALA A 32 -18.09 0.61 -18.40
C ALA A 32 -17.26 0.70 -19.69
N ARG A 33 -16.85 1.91 -20.08
CA ARG A 33 -16.00 2.11 -21.27
C ARG A 33 -14.59 1.54 -21.09
N TRP A 34 -14.01 1.71 -19.91
CA TRP A 34 -12.72 1.10 -19.55
C TRP A 34 -12.81 -0.43 -19.51
N TRP A 35 -13.95 -0.98 -19.06
CA TRP A 35 -14.21 -2.41 -19.03
C TRP A 35 -14.36 -3.01 -20.42
N GLU A 36 -15.08 -2.33 -21.32
CA GLU A 36 -15.17 -2.76 -22.72
C GLU A 36 -13.80 -2.66 -23.41
N ALA A 37 -13.05 -1.58 -23.21
CA ALA A 37 -11.68 -1.45 -23.74
C ALA A 37 -10.74 -2.55 -23.21
N ALA A 38 -10.88 -2.95 -21.94
CA ALA A 38 -10.10 -4.05 -21.36
C ALA A 38 -10.47 -5.41 -21.95
N LYS A 39 -11.76 -5.66 -22.22
CA LYS A 39 -12.21 -6.89 -22.91
C LYS A 39 -11.68 -6.96 -24.33
N GLU A 40 -11.73 -5.85 -25.05
CA GLU A 40 -11.27 -5.77 -26.44
C GLU A 40 -9.76 -5.98 -26.53
N TRP A 41 -8.98 -5.30 -25.68
CA TRP A 41 -7.53 -5.53 -25.53
C TRP A 41 -7.18 -6.98 -25.20
N LEU A 42 -7.94 -7.61 -24.29
CA LEU A 42 -7.73 -9.01 -23.94
C LEU A 42 -8.09 -9.94 -25.11
N GLY A 43 -9.15 -9.63 -25.85
CA GLY A 43 -9.58 -10.34 -27.05
C GLY A 43 -8.53 -10.29 -28.16
N GLU A 44 -7.91 -9.13 -28.38
CA GLU A 44 -6.82 -8.96 -29.36
C GLU A 44 -5.57 -9.76 -28.98
N ILE A 45 -5.16 -9.72 -27.71
CA ILE A 45 -4.03 -10.53 -27.22
C ILE A 45 -4.32 -12.02 -27.39
N LEU A 46 -5.54 -12.46 -27.11
CA LEU A 46 -5.94 -13.85 -27.30
C LEU A 46 -5.99 -14.21 -28.81
N ALA A 47 -6.46 -13.30 -29.68
CA ALA A 47 -6.50 -13.54 -31.11
C ALA A 47 -5.10 -13.62 -31.74
N ASP A 48 -4.16 -12.78 -31.30
CA ASP A 48 -2.78 -12.73 -31.79
C ASP A 48 -1.95 -13.93 -31.31
N ILE A 49 -2.24 -14.42 -30.09
CA ILE A 49 -1.63 -15.64 -29.55
C ILE A 49 -2.26 -16.91 -30.16
N PHE A 50 -3.52 -16.84 -30.63
CA PHE A 50 -4.26 -17.98 -31.17
C PHE A 50 -4.85 -17.74 -32.58
N PRO A 51 -4.02 -17.52 -33.62
CA PRO A 51 -4.49 -17.31 -35.01
C PRO A 51 -5.11 -18.56 -35.68
N SER A 52 -5.23 -19.69 -34.96
CA SER A 52 -5.61 -20.99 -35.52
C SER A 52 -6.98 -21.51 -35.06
N PHE A 53 -7.79 -20.70 -34.36
CA PHE A 53 -9.14 -21.11 -33.94
C PHE A 53 -10.12 -21.35 -35.09
N GLU A 54 -9.87 -20.82 -36.30
CA GLU A 54 -10.79 -20.98 -37.43
C GLU A 54 -10.67 -22.33 -38.17
N THR A 55 -9.61 -23.14 -37.97
CA THR A 55 -9.35 -24.27 -38.88
C THR A 55 -9.39 -25.68 -38.24
N ALA A 56 -9.66 -25.82 -36.94
CA ALA A 56 -9.40 -27.09 -36.25
C ALA A 56 -10.66 -27.88 -35.87
N SER A 57 -11.48 -28.30 -36.83
CA SER A 57 -12.61 -29.21 -36.57
C SER A 57 -12.20 -30.64 -36.16
N ASN A 58 -10.90 -31.00 -36.17
CA ASN A 58 -10.41 -32.34 -35.78
C ASN A 58 -9.22 -32.35 -34.79
N ALA A 59 -8.72 -31.19 -34.34
CA ALA A 59 -7.56 -31.09 -33.44
C ALA A 59 -7.85 -30.32 -32.12
N ALA A 60 -9.12 -30.02 -31.85
CA ALA A 60 -9.54 -29.21 -30.69
C ALA A 60 -9.30 -29.89 -29.33
N GLY A 61 -9.29 -31.24 -29.26
CA GLY A 61 -9.19 -31.97 -28.00
C GLY A 61 -7.86 -31.78 -27.25
N PRO A 62 -6.70 -32.09 -27.86
CA PRO A 62 -5.40 -32.00 -27.18
C PRO A 62 -5.00 -30.56 -26.83
N LEU A 63 -5.39 -29.58 -27.65
CA LEU A 63 -5.09 -28.16 -27.42
C LEU A 63 -5.88 -27.60 -26.24
N LEU A 64 -7.17 -27.93 -26.11
CA LEU A 64 -7.98 -27.53 -24.96
C LEU A 64 -7.45 -28.15 -23.65
N ILE A 65 -6.98 -29.40 -23.70
CA ILE A 65 -6.35 -30.06 -22.55
C ILE A 65 -5.05 -29.36 -22.16
N MET A 66 -4.21 -28.98 -23.13
CA MET A 66 -2.97 -28.24 -22.88
C MET A 66 -3.23 -26.87 -22.24
N ILE A 67 -4.23 -26.14 -22.73
CA ILE A 67 -4.67 -24.86 -22.14
C ILE A 67 -5.18 -25.07 -20.71
N GLY A 68 -5.98 -26.11 -20.47
CA GLY A 68 -6.45 -26.46 -19.13
C GLY A 68 -5.29 -26.72 -18.15
N ILE A 69 -4.25 -27.43 -18.59
CA ILE A 69 -3.05 -27.68 -17.79
C ILE A 69 -2.29 -26.38 -17.49
N ILE A 70 -2.16 -25.48 -18.46
CA ILE A 70 -1.50 -24.18 -18.27
C ILE A 70 -2.28 -23.31 -17.27
N VAL A 71 -3.61 -23.25 -17.40
CA VAL A 71 -4.48 -22.48 -16.50
C VAL A 71 -4.44 -23.05 -15.08
N ILE A 72 -4.51 -24.37 -14.93
CA ILE A 72 -4.39 -25.04 -13.61
C ILE A 72 -3.00 -24.80 -13.02
N GLY A 73 -1.94 -24.86 -13.82
CA GLY A 73 -0.57 -24.55 -13.39
C GLY A 73 -0.44 -23.10 -12.92
N LEU A 74 -1.00 -22.16 -13.68
CA LEU A 74 -1.01 -20.73 -13.33
C LEU A 74 -1.79 -20.49 -12.03
N LEU A 75 -2.98 -21.10 -11.88
CA LEU A 75 -3.77 -21.04 -10.65
C LEU A 75 -3.01 -21.63 -9.46
N GLY A 76 -2.26 -22.71 -9.66
CA GLY A 76 -1.39 -23.31 -8.64
C GLY A 76 -0.27 -22.35 -8.21
N VAL A 77 0.40 -21.70 -9.16
CA VAL A 77 1.45 -20.71 -8.89
C VAL A 77 0.87 -19.49 -8.17
N VAL A 78 -0.25 -18.94 -8.64
CA VAL A 78 -0.94 -17.81 -8.01
C VAL A 78 -1.37 -18.18 -6.59
N THR A 79 -1.99 -19.34 -6.38
CA THR A 79 -2.40 -19.80 -5.05
C THR A 79 -1.21 -20.03 -4.13
N TYR A 80 -0.10 -20.58 -4.64
CA TYR A 80 1.14 -20.74 -3.89
C TYR A 80 1.73 -19.38 -3.47
N LEU A 81 1.79 -18.40 -4.39
CA LEU A 81 2.23 -17.04 -4.10
C LEU A 81 1.31 -16.35 -3.09
N LEU A 82 0.00 -16.51 -3.22
CA LEU A 82 -0.99 -15.96 -2.29
C LEU A 82 -0.91 -16.60 -0.89
N ILE A 83 -0.67 -17.91 -0.78
CA ILE A 83 -0.48 -18.57 0.53
C ILE A 83 0.86 -18.15 1.15
N ARG A 84 1.92 -18.06 0.35
CA ARG A 84 3.25 -17.61 0.78
C ARG A 84 3.21 -16.15 1.27
N ASN A 85 2.56 -15.25 0.53
CA ASN A 85 2.39 -13.86 0.95
C ASN A 85 1.30 -13.68 2.03
N GLY A 86 0.27 -14.53 2.04
CA GLY A 86 -0.84 -14.47 2.99
C GLY A 86 -0.49 -14.91 4.40
N ARG A 87 0.39 -15.92 4.55
CA ARG A 87 1.03 -16.23 5.85
C ARG A 87 1.95 -15.10 6.34
N ARG A 88 2.50 -14.31 5.42
CA ARG A 88 3.26 -13.09 5.72
C ARG A 88 2.32 -12.00 6.24
N SER A 89 1.25 -11.67 5.50
CA SER A 89 0.29 -10.58 5.78
C SER A 89 -0.40 -10.64 7.15
N ARG A 90 -0.65 -11.83 7.73
CA ARG A 90 -1.29 -11.92 9.06
C ARG A 90 -0.43 -11.40 10.22
N ARG A 91 0.89 -11.26 10.04
CA ARG A 91 1.79 -10.65 11.04
C ARG A 91 1.87 -9.11 10.93
N PHE A 92 1.34 -8.52 9.87
CA PHE A 92 1.42 -7.08 9.60
C PHE A 92 0.29 -6.28 10.23
N ARG A 93 -0.81 -6.94 10.62
CA ARG A 93 -1.96 -6.24 11.21
C ARG A 93 -1.72 -5.79 12.66
N ASP A 94 -0.76 -6.42 13.34
CA ASP A 94 -0.42 -6.14 14.74
C ASP A 94 0.82 -5.23 14.91
N ASN A 95 1.60 -5.01 13.84
CA ASN A 95 2.82 -4.21 13.87
C ASN A 95 2.62 -2.85 13.19
N LYS A 96 1.74 -1.97 13.71
CA LYS A 96 1.92 -0.56 13.35
C LYS A 96 3.14 -0.05 14.13
N PRO A 97 4.09 0.64 13.49
CA PRO A 97 5.34 1.09 14.10
C PRO A 97 5.10 2.08 15.24
N LEU A 98 3.95 2.76 15.22
CA LEU A 98 3.47 3.64 16.28
C LEU A 98 2.45 2.97 17.24
N ALA A 99 2.00 1.72 16.99
CA ALA A 99 0.88 1.10 17.73
C ALA A 99 1.28 0.40 19.03
N SER A 100 2.58 0.25 19.34
CA SER A 100 2.95 -0.07 20.72
C SER A 100 2.49 1.11 21.57
N MET A 101 1.43 0.93 22.37
CA MET A 101 0.92 1.93 23.33
C MET A 101 2.01 2.48 24.26
N LYS A 102 3.17 1.80 24.32
CA LYS A 102 4.35 2.21 25.08
C LYS A 102 5.29 3.12 24.28
N GLU A 103 5.39 2.98 22.95
CA GLU A 103 6.22 3.81 22.05
C GLU A 103 5.52 5.10 21.63
N SER A 104 4.19 5.11 21.47
CA SER A 104 3.43 6.30 21.03
C SER A 104 3.55 7.54 21.94
N ASN A 105 4.08 7.39 23.17
CA ASN A 105 4.26 8.50 24.12
C ASN A 105 5.74 8.92 24.27
N TRP A 106 6.65 8.39 23.47
CA TRP A 106 8.06 8.75 23.53
C TRP A 106 8.30 10.03 22.74
N SER A 107 9.14 10.92 23.26
CA SER A 107 9.62 12.07 22.50
C SER A 107 10.68 11.66 21.48
N TYR A 108 11.00 12.55 20.53
CA TYR A 108 12.04 12.25 19.54
C TYR A 108 13.40 11.96 20.20
N GLN A 109 13.75 12.67 21.28
CA GLN A 109 15.02 12.45 22.00
C GLN A 109 15.08 11.05 22.64
N ARG A 110 13.95 10.53 23.14
CA ARG A 110 13.91 9.18 23.71
C ARG A 110 14.09 8.11 22.63
N HIS A 111 13.44 8.28 21.49
CA HIS A 111 13.65 7.40 20.34
C HIS A 111 15.09 7.44 19.84
N LEU A 112 15.69 8.62 19.74
CA LEU A 112 17.09 8.78 19.34
C LEU A 112 18.06 8.11 20.34
N ALA A 113 17.83 8.27 21.64
CA ALA A 113 18.62 7.60 22.68
C ALA A 113 18.54 6.07 22.59
N GLU A 114 17.33 5.52 22.37
CA GLU A 114 17.17 4.07 22.20
C GLU A 114 17.81 3.58 20.90
N ALA A 115 17.73 4.34 19.81
CA ALA A 115 18.43 4.02 18.56
C ALA A 115 19.95 3.91 18.78
N ASN A 116 20.55 4.91 19.43
CA ASN A 116 21.98 4.90 19.75
C ASN A 116 22.37 3.70 20.63
N LYS A 117 21.54 3.33 21.61
CA LYS A 117 21.77 2.13 22.43
C LYS A 117 21.71 0.86 21.59
N LEU A 118 20.72 0.71 20.71
CA LEU A 118 20.57 -0.45 19.83
C LEU A 118 21.73 -0.56 18.83
N GLU A 119 22.25 0.58 18.35
CA GLU A 119 23.47 0.62 17.54
C GLU A 119 24.67 0.02 18.27
N THR A 120 24.88 0.35 19.55
CA THR A 120 25.98 -0.24 20.35
C THR A 120 25.84 -1.74 20.58
N LEU A 121 24.62 -2.26 20.46
CA LEU A 121 24.31 -3.68 20.55
C LEU A 121 24.34 -4.38 19.18
N GLU A 122 24.70 -3.64 18.11
CA GLU A 122 24.66 -4.10 16.72
C GLU A 122 23.26 -4.51 16.23
N GLU A 123 22.21 -4.07 16.92
CA GLU A 123 20.80 -4.28 16.57
C GLU A 123 20.33 -3.25 15.53
N TYR A 124 21.00 -3.23 14.38
CA TYR A 124 20.85 -2.16 13.38
C TYR A 124 19.43 -2.01 12.84
N SER A 125 18.68 -3.11 12.68
CA SER A 125 17.30 -3.05 12.20
C SER A 125 16.39 -2.33 13.20
N GLN A 126 16.52 -2.63 14.50
CA GLN A 126 15.76 -1.94 15.55
C GLN A 126 16.22 -0.50 15.72
N SER A 127 17.53 -0.25 15.62
CA SER A 127 18.07 1.11 15.64
C SER A 127 17.46 1.97 14.51
N THR A 128 17.41 1.43 13.29
CA THR A 128 16.79 2.09 12.12
C THR A 128 15.35 2.49 12.41
N ARG A 129 14.55 1.58 13.00
CA ARG A 129 13.16 1.86 13.38
C ARG A 129 13.06 3.00 14.38
N HIS A 130 13.83 2.95 15.47
CA HIS A 130 13.79 4.00 16.49
C HIS A 130 14.29 5.35 15.95
N MET A 131 15.33 5.36 15.12
CA MET A 131 15.87 6.56 14.49
C MET A 131 14.85 7.21 13.53
N PHE A 132 14.14 6.42 12.73
CA PHE A 132 13.09 6.93 11.85
C PHE A 132 11.91 7.53 12.63
N LEU A 133 11.51 6.89 13.73
CA LEU A 133 10.48 7.42 14.63
C LEU A 133 10.92 8.72 15.29
N ALA A 134 12.19 8.84 15.68
CA ALA A 134 12.75 10.10 16.16
C ALA A 134 12.66 11.20 15.08
N LEU A 135 13.02 10.89 13.83
CA LEU A 135 12.93 11.84 12.72
C LEU A 135 11.50 12.34 12.48
N LEU A 136 10.51 11.44 12.46
CA LEU A 136 9.10 11.81 12.31
C LEU A 136 8.61 12.72 13.44
N LEU A 137 8.98 12.40 14.68
CA LEU A 137 8.59 13.21 15.84
C LEU A 137 9.30 14.57 15.86
N TYR A 138 10.56 14.64 15.43
CA TYR A 138 11.27 15.90 15.27
C TYR A 138 10.61 16.80 14.21
N PHE A 139 10.28 16.26 13.04
CA PHE A 139 9.54 17.02 12.01
C PHE A 139 8.15 17.43 12.48
N HIS A 140 7.52 16.62 13.34
CA HIS A 140 6.26 16.98 13.97
C HIS A 140 6.40 18.17 14.93
N GLU A 141 7.42 18.18 15.79
CA GLU A 141 7.71 19.30 16.69
C GLU A 141 8.07 20.59 15.93
N ARG A 142 8.59 20.47 14.70
CA ARG A 142 8.86 21.59 13.78
C ARG A 142 7.66 22.03 12.94
N GLU A 143 6.52 21.36 13.08
CA GLU A 143 5.31 21.58 12.27
C GLU A 143 5.51 21.38 10.76
N TRP A 144 6.56 20.65 10.34
CA TRP A 144 6.81 20.34 8.92
C TRP A 144 5.92 19.21 8.40
N LEU A 145 5.48 18.35 9.32
CA LEU A 145 4.47 17.31 9.11
C LEU A 145 3.73 17.07 10.41
N GLU A 146 2.66 16.29 10.37
CA GLU A 146 1.92 15.91 11.57
C GLU A 146 1.91 14.40 11.77
N ALA A 147 2.70 13.90 12.73
CA ALA A 147 2.82 12.47 13.02
C ALA A 147 1.52 11.89 13.61
N ARG A 148 0.93 10.91 12.93
CA ARG A 148 -0.31 10.21 13.33
C ARG A 148 -0.20 8.71 13.11
N ILE A 149 -0.78 7.90 14.02
CA ILE A 149 -0.73 6.44 13.98
C ILE A 149 -1.35 5.83 12.70
N TRP A 150 -2.31 6.54 12.08
CA TRP A 150 -3.01 6.10 10.88
C TRP A 150 -2.39 6.60 9.58
N LYS A 151 -1.40 7.49 9.63
CA LYS A 151 -0.76 8.02 8.42
C LYS A 151 0.31 7.07 7.89
N THR A 152 0.42 7.05 6.58
CA THR A 152 1.43 6.34 5.80
C THR A 152 2.67 7.22 5.57
N ASN A 153 3.80 6.60 5.25
CA ASN A 153 5.01 7.33 4.87
C ASN A 153 4.82 8.20 3.62
N TRP A 154 3.90 7.83 2.73
CA TRP A 154 3.57 8.61 1.54
C TRP A 154 2.83 9.90 1.90
N GLU A 155 1.91 9.86 2.88
CA GLU A 155 1.25 11.07 3.39
C GLU A 155 2.25 12.03 4.05
N TYR A 156 3.23 11.51 4.80
CA TYR A 156 4.32 12.33 5.35
C TYR A 156 5.20 12.96 4.28
N TYR A 157 5.53 12.22 3.23
CA TYR A 157 6.23 12.74 2.07
C TYR A 157 5.45 13.89 1.42
N ASP A 158 4.14 13.73 1.22
CA ASP A 158 3.30 14.73 0.60
C ASP A 158 3.15 16.00 1.44
N GLU A 159 3.12 15.88 2.77
CA GLU A 159 3.19 17.02 3.71
C GLU A 159 4.54 17.74 3.61
N LEU A 160 5.65 17.00 3.71
CA LEU A 160 6.99 17.57 3.59
C LEU A 160 7.22 18.26 2.24
N ARG A 161 6.67 17.71 1.15
CA ARG A 161 6.81 18.29 -0.19
C ARG A 161 6.18 19.68 -0.27
N ARG A 162 5.15 19.98 0.53
CA ARG A 162 4.54 21.31 0.63
C ARG A 162 5.41 22.30 1.39
N VAL A 163 6.28 21.81 2.28
CA VAL A 163 7.25 22.63 3.04
C VAL A 163 8.51 22.84 2.21
N ASN A 164 9.15 21.75 1.77
CA ASN A 164 10.35 21.76 0.96
C ASN A 164 10.45 20.45 0.14
N ARG A 165 10.51 20.59 -1.18
CA ARG A 165 10.57 19.44 -2.09
C ARG A 165 11.84 18.60 -1.93
N GLU A 166 12.99 19.24 -1.71
CA GLU A 166 14.26 18.54 -1.53
C GLU A 166 14.24 17.72 -0.23
N TRP A 167 13.69 18.27 0.85
CA TRP A 167 13.55 17.53 2.12
C TRP A 167 12.63 16.33 1.97
N ALA A 168 11.55 16.46 1.21
CA ALA A 168 10.65 15.34 0.92
C ALA A 168 11.38 14.23 0.15
N GLU A 169 12.18 14.57 -0.86
CA GLU A 169 12.96 13.60 -1.63
C GLU A 169 13.99 12.89 -0.74
N GLN A 170 14.69 13.61 0.14
CA GLN A 170 15.63 12.99 1.09
C GLN A 170 14.91 12.11 2.13
N PHE A 171 13.76 12.55 2.65
CA PHE A 171 12.92 11.75 3.56
C PHE A 171 12.42 10.46 2.91
N TYR A 172 12.04 10.51 1.62
CA TYR A 172 11.52 9.35 0.90
C TYR A 172 12.49 8.17 0.91
N TYR A 173 13.79 8.42 0.71
CA TYR A 173 14.81 7.37 0.77
C TYR A 173 14.93 6.74 2.16
N LEU A 174 14.82 7.54 3.22
CA LEU A 174 14.81 7.03 4.60
C LEU A 174 13.55 6.22 4.89
N ALA A 175 12.39 6.69 4.43
CA ALA A 175 11.13 5.99 4.58
C ALA A 175 11.13 4.62 3.87
N LEU A 176 11.71 4.55 2.68
CA LEU A 176 11.82 3.30 1.93
C LEU A 176 12.67 2.27 2.70
N LEU A 177 13.83 2.67 3.20
CA LEU A 177 14.68 1.76 3.99
C LEU A 177 13.99 1.34 5.29
N PHE A 178 13.32 2.28 5.96
CA PHE A 178 12.53 1.99 7.14
C PHE A 178 11.44 0.94 6.85
N ASP A 179 10.72 1.07 5.73
CA ASP A 179 9.67 0.12 5.35
C ASP A 179 10.26 -1.26 5.03
N GLU A 180 11.38 -1.32 4.31
CA GLU A 180 12.08 -2.58 4.04
C GLU A 180 12.53 -3.29 5.32
N VAL A 181 13.06 -2.54 6.29
CA VAL A 181 13.58 -3.09 7.55
C VAL A 181 12.44 -3.49 8.49
N THR A 182 11.42 -2.65 8.61
CA THR A 182 10.32 -2.83 9.57
C THR A 182 9.28 -3.82 9.07
N TYR A 183 8.98 -3.79 7.77
CA TYR A 183 7.94 -4.61 7.14
C TYR A 183 8.49 -5.64 6.16
N GLY A 184 9.61 -5.37 5.49
CA GLY A 184 10.18 -6.29 4.51
C GLY A 184 10.88 -7.54 5.10
N GLU A 185 11.02 -7.63 6.43
CA GLU A 185 11.87 -8.60 7.15
C GLU A 185 13.33 -8.58 6.64
N ARG A 186 13.79 -7.42 6.16
CA ARG A 186 15.14 -7.24 5.66
C ARG A 186 16.08 -6.94 6.82
N THR A 187 17.12 -7.75 6.96
CA THR A 187 18.24 -7.44 7.87
C THR A 187 19.13 -6.40 7.21
N ILE A 188 19.28 -5.25 7.86
CA ILE A 188 20.17 -4.18 7.41
C ILE A 188 21.62 -4.51 7.79
N LYS A 189 22.56 -4.25 6.88
CA LYS A 189 23.99 -4.40 7.17
C LYS A 189 24.52 -3.13 7.85
N LYS A 190 25.61 -3.26 8.60
CA LYS A 190 26.27 -2.13 9.28
C LYS A 190 26.51 -0.93 8.36
N ASP A 191 27.11 -1.14 7.19
CA ASP A 191 27.45 -0.04 6.27
C ASP A 191 26.23 0.73 5.79
N GLU A 192 25.15 0.02 5.48
CA GLU A 192 23.88 0.61 5.07
C GLU A 192 23.20 1.36 6.22
N TYR A 193 23.24 0.79 7.43
CA TYR A 193 22.79 1.48 8.63
C TYR A 193 23.59 2.76 8.88
N MET A 194 24.91 2.74 8.71
CA MET A 194 25.75 3.92 8.91
C MET A 194 25.41 5.04 7.93
N GLN A 195 25.07 4.69 6.68
CA GLN A 195 24.60 5.67 5.70
C GLN A 195 23.26 6.27 6.12
N PHE A 196 22.28 5.41 6.45
CA PHE A 196 20.97 5.84 6.94
C PHE A 196 21.08 6.76 8.16
N ARG A 197 21.91 6.38 9.14
CA ARG A 197 22.19 7.16 10.35
C ARG A 197 22.77 8.52 9.99
N THR A 198 23.74 8.56 9.09
CA THR A 198 24.37 9.81 8.67
C THR A 198 23.36 10.77 8.04
N ASP A 199 22.50 10.25 7.17
CA ASP A 199 21.48 11.05 6.52
C ASP A 199 20.42 11.54 7.54
N ALA A 200 19.91 10.65 8.40
CA ALA A 200 18.94 11.02 9.44
C ALA A 200 19.50 12.05 10.46
N MET A 201 20.77 11.92 10.83
CA MET A 201 21.43 12.83 11.78
C MET A 201 21.63 14.24 11.22
N ARG A 202 21.56 14.46 9.89
CA ARG A 202 21.62 15.83 9.34
C ARG A 202 20.50 16.73 9.87
N TRP A 203 19.33 16.16 10.20
CA TRP A 203 18.24 16.91 10.81
C TRP A 203 18.22 16.79 12.34
N LEU A 204 18.57 15.62 12.87
CA LEU A 204 18.47 15.35 14.31
C LEU A 204 19.63 15.91 15.14
N ASP A 205 20.70 16.42 14.50
CA ASP A 205 21.80 17.08 15.20
C ASP A 205 21.38 18.48 15.69
N PRO A 206 21.36 18.71 17.03
CA PRO A 206 21.02 20.01 17.60
C PRO A 206 21.92 21.16 17.11
N GLN A 207 23.13 20.88 16.62
CA GLN A 207 24.04 21.91 16.12
C GLN A 207 23.66 22.42 14.71
N ASN A 208 22.83 21.69 13.96
CA ASN A 208 22.35 22.11 12.64
C ASN A 208 21.14 23.04 12.69
N ASP A 209 20.54 23.26 13.87
CA ASP A 209 19.41 24.18 14.06
C ASP A 209 19.70 25.63 13.65
N THR A 210 20.97 26.01 13.49
CA THR A 210 21.39 27.37 13.11
C THR A 210 21.43 27.59 11.59
N ASN A 211 21.38 26.53 10.77
CA ASN A 211 21.58 26.62 9.30
C ASN A 211 20.32 26.29 8.48
N ILE A 212 19.16 26.05 9.11
CA ILE A 212 17.90 25.66 8.45
C ILE A 212 16.86 26.81 8.49
N ILE A 213 17.30 28.06 8.66
CA ILE A 213 16.46 29.27 8.55
C ILE A 213 16.89 30.09 7.33
#